data_AF-A0A3M9ZXZ5-F1
#
_entry.id   AF-A0A3M9ZXZ5-F1
#
_cell.length_a   1.000
_cell.length_b   1.000
_cell.length_c   1.000
_cell.angle_alpha   90.00
_cell.angle_beta   90.00
_cell.angle_gamma   90.00
#
_symmetry.space_group_name_H-M   'P 1'
#
loop_
_entity.id
_entity.type
_entity.pdbx_description
1 polymer ?
#
loop_
_entity_poly.entity_id
_entity_poly.type
_entity_poly.pdbx_seq_one_letter_code
_entity_poly.pdbx_strand_id
1 'polypeptide(L)'
;MTDSIIDDVNALLEGDFGDDRILKQIHRACENGEIISNYERRYVRDLAGKHMGQRSAEPVAEAPPVPDVVIPAFRPQVLSTPVKRRRPSSKIIIIIIVALAVIIPAATFFESYEPGAAPTKMYVRTDKTSYAANEVIAIYGISDGSGKITISITNEDGKTEWSYDADIKDRLSENTDGYKSNYSTLTAADPAWEGSGTFTVTADDGTTKESATFSFTK
;
A
#
# COMPACT_ATOMS: atom_id res chain seq x y z
N MET A 1 -25.69 -19.94 9.99
CA MET A 1 -24.30 -20.46 10.09
C MET A 1 -23.31 -19.38 10.53
N THR A 2 -23.76 -18.35 11.24
CA THR A 2 -22.92 -17.28 11.84
C THR A 2 -22.68 -17.49 13.32
N ASP A 3 -23.28 -18.53 13.91
CA ASP A 3 -23.34 -18.68 15.37
C ASP A 3 -22.05 -19.24 15.98
N SER A 4 -21.22 -19.95 15.20
CA SER A 4 -19.99 -20.56 15.76
C SER A 4 -18.87 -19.55 16.04
N ILE A 5 -18.79 -18.43 15.30
CA ILE A 5 -17.67 -17.49 15.45
C ILE A 5 -17.89 -16.51 16.61
N ILE A 6 -19.14 -16.12 16.87
CA ILE A 6 -19.45 -15.19 17.96
C ILE A 6 -19.23 -15.85 19.33
N ASP A 7 -19.56 -17.15 19.46
CA ASP A 7 -19.29 -17.94 20.66
C ASP A 7 -17.77 -18.03 20.94
N ASP A 8 -16.97 -18.31 19.91
CA ASP A 8 -15.51 -18.37 20.01
C ASP A 8 -14.91 -17.01 20.42
N VAL A 9 -15.42 -15.90 19.87
CA VAL A 9 -14.97 -14.53 20.23
C VAL A 9 -15.30 -14.20 21.68
N ASN A 10 -16.50 -14.55 22.16
CA ASN A 10 -16.90 -14.32 23.54
C ASN A 10 -16.03 -15.07 24.54
N ALA A 11 -15.77 -16.36 24.28
CA ALA A 11 -14.89 -17.13 25.13
C ALA A 11 -13.44 -16.60 25.10
N LEU A 12 -12.99 -15.99 23.99
CA LEU A 12 -11.63 -15.44 23.87
C LEU A 12 -11.50 -14.15 24.67
N LEU A 13 -12.56 -13.32 24.67
CA LEU A 13 -12.64 -12.11 25.49
C LEU A 13 -12.73 -12.42 26.99
N GLU A 14 -13.53 -13.42 27.37
CA GLU A 14 -13.63 -13.87 28.78
C GLU A 14 -12.32 -14.45 29.30
N GLY A 15 -11.57 -15.13 28.44
CA GLY A 15 -10.28 -15.73 28.76
C GLY A 15 -9.07 -14.78 28.67
N ASP A 16 -9.28 -13.51 28.31
CA ASP A 16 -8.23 -12.51 28.04
C ASP A 16 -7.15 -13.03 27.06
N PHE A 17 -7.59 -13.72 26.01
CA PHE A 17 -6.70 -14.32 25.02
C PHE A 17 -6.62 -13.45 23.77
N GLY A 18 -5.42 -12.95 23.47
CA GLY A 18 -5.10 -12.20 22.25
C GLY A 18 -5.33 -10.70 22.35
N ASP A 19 -5.73 -10.08 21.24
CA ASP A 19 -5.93 -8.64 21.14
C ASP A 19 -7.40 -8.31 21.36
N ASP A 20 -7.70 -7.84 22.58
CA ASP A 20 -9.03 -7.43 23.03
C ASP A 20 -9.67 -6.37 22.10
N ARG A 21 -8.88 -5.47 21.51
CA ARG A 21 -9.40 -4.45 20.59
C ARG A 21 -9.92 -5.08 19.30
N ILE A 22 -9.17 -6.04 18.76
CA ILE A 22 -9.57 -6.78 17.55
C ILE A 22 -10.78 -7.66 17.85
N LEU A 23 -10.78 -8.37 18.97
CA LEU A 23 -11.89 -9.25 19.35
C LEU A 23 -13.18 -8.48 19.62
N LYS A 24 -13.13 -7.32 20.28
CA LYS A 24 -14.29 -6.44 20.48
C LYS A 24 -14.84 -5.88 19.17
N GLN A 25 -13.97 -5.54 18.23
CA GLN A 25 -14.39 -5.09 16.90
C GLN A 25 -15.11 -6.21 16.15
N ILE A 26 -14.56 -7.42 16.16
CA ILE A 26 -15.18 -8.59 15.52
C ILE A 26 -16.52 -8.93 16.20
N HIS A 27 -16.58 -8.90 17.54
CA HIS A 27 -17.81 -9.12 18.30
C HIS A 27 -18.92 -8.16 17.87
N ARG A 28 -18.62 -6.86 17.84
CA ARG A 28 -19.58 -5.84 17.39
C ARG A 28 -20.04 -6.07 15.95
N ALA A 29 -19.11 -6.44 15.06
CA ALA A 29 -19.44 -6.75 13.67
C ALA A 29 -20.37 -7.98 13.58
N CYS A 30 -20.11 -9.03 14.38
CA CYS A 30 -20.99 -10.21 14.49
C CYS A 30 -22.41 -9.82 14.96
N GLU A 31 -22.52 -9.03 16.04
CA GLU A 31 -23.81 -8.62 16.62
C GLU A 31 -24.65 -7.79 15.65
N ASN A 32 -24.01 -6.94 14.85
CA ASN A 32 -24.69 -6.10 13.87
C ASN A 32 -24.95 -6.83 12.53
N GLY A 33 -24.56 -8.09 12.41
CA GLY A 33 -24.67 -8.84 11.15
C GLY A 33 -23.78 -8.34 10.03
N GLU A 34 -22.70 -7.62 10.37
CA GLU A 34 -21.71 -7.11 9.41
C GLU A 34 -20.82 -8.24 8.87
N ILE A 35 -20.28 -8.04 7.67
CA ILE A 35 -19.41 -9.02 7.04
C ILE A 35 -18.01 -8.91 7.64
N ILE A 36 -17.63 -9.95 8.37
CA ILE A 36 -16.29 -10.13 8.92
C ILE A 36 -15.36 -10.65 7.82
N SER A 37 -14.17 -10.06 7.71
CA SER A 37 -13.15 -10.42 6.74
C SER A 37 -12.61 -11.84 6.94
N ASN A 38 -12.06 -12.43 5.89
CA ASN A 38 -11.40 -13.73 5.98
C ASN A 38 -10.19 -13.71 6.93
N TYR A 39 -9.52 -12.57 7.08
CA TYR A 39 -8.43 -12.38 8.02
C TYR A 39 -8.92 -12.51 9.47
N GLU A 40 -9.97 -11.77 9.83
CA GLU A 40 -10.57 -11.80 11.17
C GLU A 40 -11.11 -13.19 11.51
N ARG A 41 -11.75 -13.88 10.55
CA ARG A 41 -12.20 -15.27 10.72
C ARG A 41 -11.05 -16.23 10.99
N ARG A 42 -9.92 -16.04 10.28
CA ARG A 42 -8.71 -16.84 10.50
C ARG A 42 -8.07 -16.53 11.85
N TYR A 43 -8.02 -15.25 12.22
CA TYR A 43 -7.50 -14.80 13.50
C TYR A 43 -8.22 -15.47 14.67
N VAL A 44 -9.55 -15.39 14.71
CA VAL A 44 -10.37 -16.03 15.77
C VAL A 44 -10.16 -17.54 15.79
N ARG A 45 -10.16 -18.20 14.63
CA ARG A 45 -9.95 -19.66 14.54
C ARG A 45 -8.58 -20.09 15.06
N ASP A 46 -7.52 -19.39 14.67
CA ASP A 46 -6.15 -19.70 15.08
C ASP A 46 -5.98 -19.45 16.59
N LEU A 47 -6.68 -18.46 17.14
CA LEU A 47 -6.62 -18.11 18.56
C LEU A 47 -7.42 -19.08 19.43
N ALA A 48 -8.66 -19.40 19.03
CA ALA A 48 -9.49 -20.41 19.67
C ALA A 48 -8.80 -21.78 19.65
N GLY A 49 -8.19 -22.16 18.51
CA GLY A 49 -7.42 -23.41 18.40
C GLY A 49 -6.22 -23.49 19.35
N LYS A 50 -5.61 -22.35 19.70
CA LYS A 50 -4.47 -22.29 20.63
C LYS A 50 -4.89 -22.32 22.11
N HIS A 51 -6.02 -21.69 22.45
CA HIS A 51 -6.37 -21.39 23.84
C HIS A 51 -7.59 -22.16 24.38
N MET A 52 -8.46 -22.69 23.52
CA MET A 52 -9.72 -23.34 23.94
C MET A 52 -9.75 -24.85 23.72
N GLY A 53 -8.63 -25.41 23.27
CA GLY A 53 -8.57 -26.82 22.88
C GLY A 53 -9.26 -27.04 21.53
N GLN A 54 -8.66 -27.94 20.75
CA GLN A 54 -9.04 -28.21 19.37
C GLN A 54 -10.48 -28.74 19.29
N ARG A 55 -11.45 -27.89 18.94
CA ARG A 55 -12.72 -28.40 18.39
C ARG A 55 -12.41 -28.86 16.97
N SER A 56 -12.09 -30.15 16.84
CA SER A 56 -11.95 -30.82 15.56
C SER A 56 -13.27 -30.66 14.80
N ALA A 57 -13.33 -29.68 13.89
CA ALA A 57 -14.38 -29.64 12.89
C ALA A 57 -14.14 -30.83 11.96
N GLU A 58 -15.11 -31.74 11.90
CA GLU A 58 -15.14 -32.77 10.88
C GLU A 58 -15.00 -32.13 9.48
N PRO A 59 -14.26 -32.77 8.56
CA PRO A 59 -14.05 -32.25 7.23
C PRO A 59 -15.40 -32.20 6.49
N VAL A 60 -15.83 -30.99 6.13
CA VAL A 60 -16.95 -30.82 5.19
C VAL A 60 -16.54 -31.47 3.88
N ALA A 61 -17.29 -32.51 3.51
CA ALA A 61 -17.10 -33.26 2.27
C ALA A 61 -17.06 -32.31 1.06
N GLU A 62 -15.98 -32.44 0.31
CA GLU A 62 -15.70 -31.77 -0.94
C GLU A 62 -16.74 -32.17 -2.00
N ALA A 63 -17.27 -31.18 -2.72
CA ALA A 63 -18.11 -31.39 -3.89
C ALA A 63 -17.33 -32.18 -4.98
N PRO A 64 -18.02 -32.92 -5.88
CA PRO A 64 -17.37 -33.89 -6.76
C PRO A 64 -16.37 -33.26 -7.74
N PRO A 65 -15.35 -34.03 -8.17
CA PRO A 65 -14.18 -33.52 -8.88
C PRO A 65 -14.51 -33.13 -10.33
N VAL A 66 -14.10 -31.91 -10.70
CA VAL A 66 -13.99 -31.48 -12.10
C VAL A 66 -12.69 -32.09 -12.66
N PRO A 67 -12.68 -32.68 -13.87
CA PRO A 67 -11.53 -33.45 -14.35
C PRO A 67 -10.24 -32.64 -14.50
N ASP A 68 -9.14 -33.30 -14.12
CA ASP A 68 -7.75 -32.81 -14.07
C ASP A 68 -7.31 -32.03 -15.31
N VAL A 69 -6.97 -30.74 -15.10
CA VAL A 69 -5.97 -30.07 -15.93
C VAL A 69 -4.63 -30.29 -15.25
N VAL A 70 -3.77 -31.08 -15.88
CA VAL A 70 -2.42 -31.38 -15.42
C VAL A 70 -1.60 -30.10 -15.34
N ILE A 71 -1.37 -29.60 -14.12
CA ILE A 71 -0.42 -28.51 -13.86
C ILE A 71 0.98 -29.14 -13.74
N PRO A 72 1.96 -28.78 -14.59
CA PRO A 72 3.32 -29.30 -14.46
C PRO A 72 3.99 -28.80 -13.18
N ALA A 73 4.62 -29.71 -12.45
CA ALA A 73 5.31 -29.43 -11.20
C ALA A 73 6.46 -28.43 -11.40
N PHE A 74 6.39 -27.30 -10.69
CA PHE A 74 7.46 -26.29 -10.66
C PHE A 74 8.62 -26.81 -9.79
N ARG A 75 9.78 -27.08 -10.41
CA ARG A 75 11.04 -27.28 -9.67
C ARG A 75 11.72 -25.91 -9.46
N PRO A 76 12.06 -25.51 -8.23
CA PRO A 76 12.89 -24.33 -8.04
C PRO A 76 14.31 -24.61 -8.57
N GLN A 77 14.69 -23.98 -9.67
CA GLN A 77 16.09 -23.92 -10.09
C GLN A 77 16.77 -22.81 -9.30
N VAL A 78 17.72 -23.19 -8.44
CA VAL A 78 18.66 -22.25 -7.83
C VAL A 78 19.65 -21.85 -8.92
N LEU A 79 19.48 -20.65 -9.49
CA LEU A 79 20.42 -20.11 -10.47
C LEU A 79 21.56 -19.39 -9.73
N SER A 80 22.62 -20.12 -9.40
CA SER A 80 23.89 -19.51 -9.03
C SER A 80 24.53 -18.90 -10.28
N THR A 81 24.63 -17.57 -10.35
CA THR A 81 25.52 -16.90 -11.31
C THR A 81 26.60 -16.12 -10.56
N PRO A 82 27.87 -16.18 -11.01
CA PRO A 82 28.93 -15.39 -10.41
C PRO A 82 28.81 -13.93 -10.85
N VAL A 83 28.63 -13.03 -9.87
CA VAL A 83 28.66 -11.58 -10.09
C VAL A 83 30.09 -11.16 -10.47
N LYS A 84 30.36 -11.06 -11.78
CA LYS A 84 31.50 -10.29 -12.28
C LYS A 84 31.19 -8.80 -12.12
N ARG A 85 31.79 -8.16 -11.11
CA ARG A 85 31.83 -6.71 -10.96
C ARG A 85 32.45 -6.09 -12.22
N ARG A 86 31.62 -5.46 -13.06
CA ARG A 86 32.07 -4.48 -14.05
C ARG A 86 31.76 -3.09 -13.50
N ARG A 87 32.81 -2.31 -13.23
CA ARG A 87 32.70 -0.85 -13.06
C ARG A 87 32.42 -0.22 -14.43
N PRO A 88 31.39 0.60 -14.60
CA PRO A 88 31.38 1.57 -15.69
C PRO A 88 32.00 2.87 -15.19
N SER A 89 33.12 3.25 -15.78
CA SER A 89 33.59 4.63 -15.78
C SER A 89 32.84 5.39 -16.85
N SER A 90 31.81 6.13 -16.47
CA SER A 90 31.07 7.02 -17.38
C SER A 90 31.31 8.46 -16.96
N LYS A 91 32.01 9.19 -17.83
CA LYS A 91 32.24 10.63 -17.75
C LYS A 91 30.86 11.30 -17.79
N ILE A 92 30.52 12.02 -16.73
CA ILE A 92 29.30 12.82 -16.64
C ILE A 92 29.49 14.01 -17.59
N ILE A 93 28.69 14.06 -18.66
CA ILE A 93 28.50 15.29 -19.43
C ILE A 93 27.24 15.93 -18.88
N ILE A 94 27.43 16.97 -18.08
CA ILE A 94 26.36 17.83 -17.58
C ILE A 94 25.97 18.74 -18.75
N ILE A 95 24.79 18.54 -19.33
CA ILE A 95 24.16 19.51 -20.23
C ILE A 95 23.14 20.28 -19.37
N ILE A 96 23.52 21.48 -18.96
CA ILE A 96 22.60 22.45 -18.33
C ILE A 96 21.79 23.06 -19.47
N ILE A 97 20.50 22.69 -19.58
CA ILE A 97 19.52 23.46 -20.32
C ILE A 97 18.67 24.18 -19.27
N VAL A 98 18.86 25.50 -19.21
CA VAL A 98 18.03 26.41 -18.42
C VAL A 98 16.72 26.59 -19.19
N ALA A 99 15.60 26.18 -18.59
CA ALA A 99 14.26 26.55 -19.05
C ALA A 99 13.43 27.06 -17.86
N LEU A 100 12.66 28.11 -18.17
CA LEU A 100 11.92 29.06 -17.34
C LEU A 100 11.39 28.60 -15.97
N ALA A 101 11.58 29.49 -14.98
CA ALA A 101 11.04 29.41 -13.64
C ALA A 101 9.51 29.29 -13.60
N VAL A 102 9.02 28.15 -13.13
CA VAL A 102 7.78 28.07 -12.38
C VAL A 102 8.19 28.09 -10.91
N ILE A 103 7.84 29.16 -10.19
CA ILE A 103 8.00 29.23 -8.73
C ILE A 103 6.94 28.29 -8.14
N ILE A 104 7.27 27.01 -8.12
CA ILE A 104 6.70 26.06 -7.16
C ILE A 104 7.54 26.27 -5.91
N PRO A 105 6.96 26.42 -4.69
CA PRO A 105 7.74 26.21 -3.47
C PRO A 105 8.13 24.73 -3.43
N ALA A 106 9.11 24.34 -4.24
CA ALA A 106 9.73 23.04 -4.20
C ALA A 106 10.64 23.04 -2.99
N ALA A 107 10.10 22.61 -1.85
CA ALA A 107 10.94 22.11 -0.79
C ALA A 107 11.66 20.87 -1.37
N THR A 108 12.89 21.07 -1.84
CA THR A 108 13.77 20.00 -2.28
C THR A 108 14.27 19.25 -1.06
N PHE A 109 13.40 18.44 -0.45
CA PHE A 109 13.81 17.49 0.57
C PHE A 109 14.35 16.23 -0.14
N PHE A 110 15.64 16.24 -0.48
CA PHE A 110 16.42 15.01 -0.36
C PHE A 110 16.79 14.84 1.11
N GLU A 111 15.78 14.64 1.96
CA GLU A 111 16.06 14.17 3.31
C GLU A 111 16.44 12.70 3.17
N SER A 112 17.68 12.40 3.50
CA SER A 112 18.18 11.04 3.60
C SER A 112 17.32 10.34 4.64
N TYR A 113 16.42 9.46 4.19
CA TYR A 113 15.50 8.73 5.05
C TYR A 113 16.29 7.96 6.10
N GLU A 114 16.19 8.37 7.37
CA GLU A 114 16.50 7.48 8.48
C GLU A 114 15.40 6.42 8.57
N PRO A 115 15.71 5.13 8.39
CA PRO A 115 14.74 4.07 8.54
C PRO A 115 14.33 3.96 10.02
N GLY A 116 13.22 4.61 10.39
CA GLY A 116 12.65 4.50 11.73
C GLY A 116 11.73 5.65 12.16
N ALA A 117 11.83 6.83 11.55
CA ALA A 117 10.95 7.95 11.89
C ALA A 117 9.67 7.93 11.04
N ALA A 118 8.51 7.88 11.69
CA ALA A 118 7.24 8.09 11.00
C ALA A 118 7.13 9.58 10.58
N PRO A 119 6.79 9.87 9.32
CA PRO A 119 6.63 11.24 8.85
C PRO A 119 5.52 11.96 9.62
N THR A 120 5.88 13.11 10.20
CA THR A 120 4.99 13.94 11.04
C THR A 120 4.26 15.04 10.26
N LYS A 121 4.51 15.18 8.96
CA LYS A 121 3.83 16.13 8.05
C LYS A 121 3.22 15.40 6.86
N MET A 122 2.32 16.06 6.13
CA MET A 122 1.84 15.59 4.83
C MET A 122 3.01 15.14 3.96
N TYR A 123 2.84 14.03 3.24
CA TYR A 123 3.79 13.58 2.23
C TYR A 123 3.12 12.67 1.22
N VAL A 124 3.75 12.54 0.05
CA VAL A 124 3.42 11.58 -1.00
C VAL A 124 4.71 10.89 -1.45
N ARG A 125 4.64 9.60 -1.80
CA ARG A 125 5.76 8.86 -2.38
C ARG A 125 5.29 7.73 -3.27
N THR A 126 6.22 7.24 -4.07
CA THR A 126 6.10 6.06 -4.91
C THR A 126 6.92 4.89 -4.33
N ASP A 127 6.67 3.67 -4.78
CA ASP A 127 7.37 2.46 -4.27
C ASP A 127 8.78 2.30 -4.85
N LYS A 128 9.02 2.90 -6.02
CA LYS A 128 10.32 2.97 -6.69
C LYS A 128 10.61 4.40 -7.14
N THR A 129 11.88 4.66 -7.39
CA THR A 129 12.36 5.93 -7.98
C THR A 129 12.40 5.88 -9.51
N SER A 130 12.11 4.73 -10.12
CA SER A 130 12.10 4.57 -11.58
C SER A 130 11.13 3.49 -12.05
N TYR A 131 10.46 3.71 -13.18
CA TYR A 131 9.53 2.78 -13.78
C TYR A 131 9.75 2.64 -15.29
N ALA A 132 9.58 1.42 -15.79
CA ALA A 132 9.45 1.13 -17.22
C ALA A 132 7.97 1.14 -17.65
N ALA A 133 7.72 1.24 -18.95
CA ALA A 133 6.38 1.13 -19.53
C ALA A 133 5.64 -0.14 -19.05
N ASN A 134 4.38 0.03 -18.67
CA ASN A 134 3.47 -0.98 -18.09
C ASN A 134 3.83 -1.48 -16.68
N GLU A 135 4.85 -0.93 -16.01
CA GLU A 135 5.04 -1.24 -14.60
C GLU A 135 3.96 -0.61 -13.73
N VAL A 136 3.60 -1.29 -12.64
CA VAL A 136 2.67 -0.75 -11.64
C VAL A 136 3.42 0.23 -10.75
N ILE A 137 2.81 1.39 -10.55
CA ILE A 137 3.25 2.43 -9.63
C ILE A 137 2.32 2.39 -8.42
N ALA A 138 2.87 2.10 -7.24
CA ALA A 138 2.16 2.24 -5.98
C ALA A 138 2.46 3.60 -5.37
N ILE A 139 1.40 4.38 -5.13
CA ILE A 139 1.47 5.73 -4.57
C ILE A 139 0.85 5.70 -3.18
N TYR A 140 1.53 6.29 -2.20
CA TYR A 140 1.12 6.25 -0.80
C TYR A 140 1.56 7.53 -0.10
N GLY A 141 0.77 7.94 0.88
CA GLY A 141 1.03 9.17 1.61
C GLY A 141 0.14 9.34 2.84
N ILE A 142 0.40 10.44 3.54
CA ILE A 142 -0.37 10.90 4.67
C ILE A 142 -0.79 12.35 4.38
N SER A 143 -2.02 12.71 4.72
CA SER A 143 -2.49 14.09 4.76
C SER A 143 -2.91 14.42 6.20
N ASP A 144 -2.72 15.68 6.57
CA ASP A 144 -3.19 16.25 7.84
C ASP A 144 -4.64 16.77 7.72
N GLY A 145 -5.24 16.69 6.53
CA GLY A 145 -6.61 17.07 6.23
C GLY A 145 -7.60 15.90 6.20
N SER A 146 -8.87 16.25 6.00
CA SER A 146 -9.98 15.32 5.78
C SER A 146 -10.84 15.79 4.60
N GLY A 147 -11.56 14.87 3.97
CA GLY A 147 -12.37 15.16 2.78
C GLY A 147 -11.78 14.56 1.51
N LYS A 148 -11.48 15.39 0.52
CA LYS A 148 -10.97 14.94 -0.79
C LYS A 148 -9.49 15.26 -0.94
N ILE A 149 -8.74 14.33 -1.51
CA ILE A 149 -7.37 14.54 -1.95
C ILE A 149 -7.24 14.16 -3.42
N THR A 150 -6.61 15.03 -4.19
CA THR A 150 -6.28 14.78 -5.59
C THR A 150 -4.83 14.34 -5.69
N ILE A 151 -4.61 13.20 -6.32
CA ILE A 151 -3.29 12.65 -6.61
C ILE A 151 -3.09 12.73 -8.12
N SER A 152 -2.04 13.41 -8.57
CA SER A 152 -1.75 13.59 -9.99
C SER A 152 -0.31 13.23 -10.33
N ILE A 153 -0.10 12.84 -11.58
CA ILE A 153 1.23 12.61 -12.17
C ILE A 153 1.38 13.57 -13.35
N THR A 154 2.43 14.39 -13.30
CA THR A 154 2.79 15.31 -14.38
C THR A 154 4.15 14.97 -14.97
N ASN A 155 4.31 15.17 -16.28
CA ASN A 155 5.59 15.03 -16.97
C ASN A 155 6.49 16.28 -16.77
N GLU A 156 7.68 16.28 -17.39
CA GLU A 156 8.64 17.40 -17.31
C GLU A 156 8.09 18.71 -17.90
N ASP A 157 7.17 18.61 -18.87
CA ASP A 157 6.50 19.76 -19.48
C ASP A 157 5.34 20.31 -18.61
N GLY A 158 5.07 19.69 -17.46
CA GLY A 158 3.98 20.05 -16.56
C GLY A 158 2.61 19.58 -17.03
N LYS A 159 2.54 18.75 -18.07
CA LYS A 159 1.29 18.13 -18.54
C LYS A 159 0.86 17.03 -17.57
N THR A 160 -0.40 17.06 -17.14
CA THR A 160 -1.01 15.98 -16.34
C THR A 160 -1.27 14.76 -17.20
N GLU A 161 -0.57 13.68 -16.91
CA GLU A 161 -0.68 12.40 -17.60
C GLU A 161 -1.63 11.44 -16.89
N TRP A 162 -1.86 11.65 -15.59
CA TRP A 162 -2.79 10.87 -14.80
C TRP A 162 -3.29 11.68 -13.58
N SER A 163 -4.53 11.45 -13.17
CA SER A 163 -5.10 12.05 -11.96
C SER A 163 -6.16 11.14 -11.34
N TYR A 164 -6.25 11.17 -10.02
CA TYR A 164 -7.22 10.41 -9.24
C TYR A 164 -7.63 11.18 -8.00
N ASP A 165 -8.94 11.30 -7.79
CA ASP A 165 -9.50 11.85 -6.56
C ASP A 165 -9.83 10.73 -5.60
N ALA A 166 -9.31 10.81 -4.38
CA ALA A 166 -9.61 9.90 -3.29
C ALA A 166 -10.37 10.63 -2.19
N ASP A 167 -11.34 9.95 -1.58
CA ASP A 167 -11.95 10.42 -0.34
C ASP A 167 -11.10 9.93 0.84
N ILE A 168 -10.49 10.86 1.57
CA ILE A 168 -9.79 10.62 2.82
C ILE A 168 -10.73 10.89 3.99
N LYS A 169 -11.10 9.82 4.69
CA LYS A 169 -11.85 9.94 5.95
C LYS A 169 -10.89 10.28 7.08
N ASP A 170 -11.31 11.15 7.98
CA ASP A 170 -10.70 11.25 9.31
C ASP A 170 -10.65 9.85 9.92
N ARG A 171 -9.47 9.22 9.90
CA ARG A 171 -9.24 8.05 10.76
C ARG A 171 -8.84 8.59 12.12
N LEU A 172 -9.71 8.31 13.08
CA LEU A 172 -9.46 8.26 14.52
C LEU A 172 -8.27 7.32 14.81
N SER A 173 -7.06 7.73 14.47
CA SER A 173 -5.88 7.28 15.17
C SER A 173 -5.52 8.42 16.09
N GLU A 174 -5.94 8.32 17.34
CA GLU A 174 -5.46 9.15 18.43
C GLU A 174 -3.98 8.76 18.67
N ASN A 175 -3.11 9.11 17.73
CA ASN A 175 -1.72 9.35 18.05
C ASN A 175 -1.65 10.78 18.55
N THR A 176 -0.83 10.99 19.57
CA THR A 176 -0.77 12.17 20.46
C THR A 176 -0.47 13.51 19.73
N ASP A 177 -0.38 13.50 18.39
CA ASP A 177 0.01 14.62 17.53
C ASP A 177 -1.08 15.07 16.53
N GLY A 178 -2.31 14.53 16.60
CA GLY A 178 -3.46 14.97 15.77
C GLY A 178 -3.95 13.95 14.72
N TYR A 179 -5.07 14.25 14.08
CA TYR A 179 -5.71 13.38 13.07
C TYR A 179 -4.87 13.35 11.77
N LYS A 180 -4.50 12.15 11.33
CA LYS A 180 -3.75 11.91 10.08
C LYS A 180 -4.47 10.88 9.23
N SER A 181 -4.70 11.24 7.97
CA SER A 181 -5.40 10.39 7.00
C SER A 181 -4.40 9.75 6.05
N ASN A 182 -4.31 8.41 6.09
CA ASN A 182 -3.52 7.65 5.12
C ASN A 182 -4.29 7.52 3.80
N TYR A 183 -3.59 7.63 2.68
CA TYR A 183 -4.12 7.32 1.35
C TYR A 183 -3.14 6.47 0.55
N SER A 184 -3.68 5.66 -0.35
CA SER A 184 -2.90 4.85 -1.27
C SER A 184 -3.68 4.58 -2.55
N THR A 185 -2.98 4.53 -3.68
CA THR A 185 -3.56 4.20 -4.98
C THR A 185 -2.54 3.49 -5.86
N LEU A 186 -3.04 2.84 -6.91
CA LEU A 186 -2.26 2.12 -7.89
C LEU A 186 -2.57 2.66 -9.27
N THR A 187 -1.53 2.83 -10.08
CA THR A 187 -1.67 3.13 -11.50
C THR A 187 -0.61 2.38 -12.29
N ALA A 188 -0.76 2.32 -13.61
CA ALA A 188 0.26 1.79 -14.50
C ALA A 188 1.06 2.95 -15.09
N ALA A 189 2.37 2.74 -15.27
CA ALA A 189 3.21 3.63 -16.06
C ALA A 189 2.80 3.49 -17.54
N ASP A 190 1.84 4.30 -17.96
CA ASP A 190 1.16 4.14 -19.25
C ASP A 190 2.14 4.40 -20.40
N PRO A 191 2.30 3.45 -21.34
CA PRO A 191 3.09 3.69 -22.56
C PRO A 191 2.59 4.88 -23.39
N ALA A 192 1.36 5.36 -23.19
CA ALA A 192 0.83 6.54 -23.85
C ALA A 192 1.40 7.86 -23.31
N TRP A 193 2.06 7.86 -22.15
CA TRP A 193 2.70 9.05 -21.59
C TRP A 193 3.74 9.64 -22.56
N GLU A 194 3.81 10.96 -22.58
CA GLU A 194 4.72 11.68 -23.47
C GLU A 194 6.17 11.53 -22.98
N GLY A 195 6.97 10.84 -23.78
CA GLY A 195 8.42 10.75 -23.59
C GLY A 195 8.87 9.86 -22.43
N SER A 196 10.18 9.82 -22.26
CA SER A 196 10.86 9.33 -21.05
C SER A 196 11.45 10.54 -20.33
N GLY A 197 11.55 10.50 -19.01
CA GLY A 197 12.03 11.64 -18.24
C GLY A 197 11.64 11.58 -16.78
N THR A 198 11.68 12.72 -16.12
CA THR A 198 11.32 12.92 -14.73
C THR A 198 9.84 13.26 -14.62
N PHE A 199 9.11 12.45 -13.86
CA PHE A 199 7.70 12.66 -13.59
C PHE A 199 7.55 13.08 -12.14
N THR A 200 6.56 13.93 -11.88
CA THR A 200 6.23 14.41 -10.54
C THR A 200 4.89 13.83 -10.13
N VAL A 201 4.86 13.12 -9.01
CA VAL A 201 3.61 12.78 -8.33
C VAL A 201 3.30 13.90 -7.34
N THR A 202 2.07 14.40 -7.35
CA THR A 202 1.61 15.44 -6.43
C THR A 202 0.37 14.97 -5.72
N ALA A 203 0.29 15.25 -4.42
CA ALA A 203 -0.92 15.11 -3.62
C ALA A 203 -1.37 16.50 -3.16
N ASP A 204 -2.66 16.80 -3.35
CA ASP A 204 -3.27 18.10 -3.09
C ASP A 204 -4.60 17.89 -2.35
N ASP A 205 -4.70 18.38 -1.11
CA ASP A 205 -5.94 18.32 -0.31
C ASP A 205 -6.74 19.63 -0.36
N GLY A 206 -6.37 20.54 -1.26
CA GLY A 206 -6.97 21.87 -1.41
C GLY A 206 -6.42 22.93 -0.46
N THR A 207 -5.69 22.52 0.58
CA THR A 207 -5.02 23.43 1.54
C THR A 207 -3.50 23.35 1.40
N THR A 208 -2.98 22.12 1.32
CA THR A 208 -1.56 21.80 1.27
C THR A 208 -1.27 20.93 0.05
N LYS A 209 -0.08 21.12 -0.53
CA LYS A 209 0.42 20.31 -1.64
C LYS A 209 1.78 19.76 -1.30
N GLU A 210 1.97 18.48 -1.59
CA GLU A 210 3.25 17.80 -1.46
C GLU A 210 3.55 17.00 -2.72
N SER A 211 4.83 16.89 -3.06
CA SER A 211 5.26 16.25 -4.31
C SER A 211 6.48 15.36 -4.11
N ALA A 212 6.56 14.31 -4.93
CA ALA A 212 7.75 13.48 -5.08
C ALA A 212 8.03 13.25 -6.57
N THR A 213 9.25 12.86 -6.91
CA THR A 213 9.65 12.61 -8.30
C THR A 213 10.09 11.18 -8.53
N PHE A 214 9.89 10.69 -9.75
CA PHE A 214 10.40 9.41 -10.23
C PHE A 214 10.80 9.51 -11.71
N SER A 215 11.67 8.62 -12.16
CA SER A 215 12.03 8.54 -13.58
C SER A 215 11.14 7.53 -14.33
N PHE A 216 10.74 7.87 -15.55
CA PHE A 216 10.01 6.97 -16.44
C PHE A 216 10.83 6.69 -17.69
N THR A 217 10.92 5.42 -18.08
CA THR A 217 11.58 4.98 -19.32
C THR A 217 10.60 4.15 -20.16
N LYS A 218 10.50 4.48 -21.44
CA LYS A 218 9.62 3.80 -22.38
C LYS A 218 10.24 2.53 -22.96
#